data_AF-A0A7S2TM84-F1
#
_entry.id   AF-A0A7S2TM84-F1
#
_cell.length_a   1.000
_cell.length_b   1.000
_cell.length_c   1.000
_cell.angle_alpha   90.00
_cell.angle_beta   90.00
_cell.angle_gamma   90.00
#
_symmetry.space_group_name_H-M   'P 1'
#
loop_
_entity.id
_entity.type
_entity.pdbx_description
1 polymer ?
#
loop_
_entity_poly.entity_id
_entity_poly.type
_entity_poly.pdbx_seq_one_letter_code
_entity_poly.pdbx_strand_id
1 'polypeptide(L)'
;EVDDSGWTHEKASMDMIDRIIKDNRIDIKLYGFNENDIKFVKELIHPKKHLKDRQRSEPHKRFLYDIVANVHSGFDVDKIDYFRRDAKFTGRCNSDFSTNRLMDSAQVMLVKNGQHRICYPMKCIDDMRRFFQTRKELHQSIYQHKVTMALEIMFVDALKRANPHLRFGGSKSIASCVHDMSAYTWLNDAIEDIIVYKSHEQGLIGKARRDLQDACRIISNMKSRRLYSFLGSVTLENDDDVDDVDVKAKEVMLQKEPELRSNDIVVKLVYAHCGSRKKNPLDAMYFFEKGSSDPVKFTEVSSHYQMPHKFQEAAIRVYCRDEAKTEAARRAFFAWSLETLGRSPRRDGSL
;
A
#
# COMPACT_ATOMS: atom_id res chain seq x y z
N GLU A 1 3.55 21.29 3.17
CA GLU A 1 4.65 20.74 2.37
C GLU A 1 4.81 19.28 2.73
N VAL A 2 4.56 18.39 1.77
CA VAL A 2 4.94 16.98 1.91
C VAL A 2 6.40 16.96 1.49
N ASP A 3 7.28 16.87 2.47
CA ASP A 3 8.70 16.61 2.22
C ASP A 3 8.77 15.28 1.46
N ASP A 4 9.22 15.33 0.20
CA ASP A 4 9.52 14.14 -0.62
C ASP A 4 10.81 13.52 -0.09
N SER A 5 10.75 13.07 1.17
CA SER A 5 11.87 12.63 2.00
C SER A 5 12.53 11.35 1.48
N GLY A 6 12.07 10.80 0.34
CA GLY A 6 12.50 9.51 -0.20
C GLY A 6 12.30 8.36 0.79
N TRP A 7 11.41 8.53 1.78
CA TRP A 7 11.15 7.54 2.81
C TRP A 7 10.26 6.41 2.27
N THR A 8 10.64 5.18 2.59
CA THR A 8 9.80 4.01 2.40
C THR A 8 9.94 3.07 3.60
N HIS A 9 8.91 2.27 3.86
CA HIS A 9 8.94 1.30 4.96
C HIS A 9 9.98 0.20 4.72
N GLU A 10 10.33 -0.10 3.46
CA GLU A 10 11.41 -1.03 3.10
C GLU A 10 12.78 -0.46 3.52
N LYS A 11 13.03 0.84 3.28
CA LYS A 11 14.26 1.50 3.75
C LYS A 11 14.34 1.51 5.28
N ALA A 12 13.25 1.89 5.95
CA ALA A 12 13.18 1.86 7.41
C ALA A 12 13.39 0.45 7.98
N SER A 13 12.91 -0.60 7.30
CA SER A 13 13.14 -1.99 7.70
C SER A 13 14.61 -2.38 7.64
N MET A 14 15.34 -1.93 6.61
CA MET A 14 16.79 -2.16 6.51
C MET A 14 17.56 -1.45 7.64
N ASP A 15 17.18 -0.21 7.96
CA ASP A 15 17.80 0.58 9.03
C ASP A 15 17.49 -0.03 10.42
N MET A 16 16.28 -0.57 10.59
CA MET A 16 15.88 -1.25 11.83
C MET A 16 16.62 -2.58 12.03
N ILE A 17 16.95 -3.32 10.98
CA ILE A 17 17.78 -4.53 11.08
C ILE A 17 19.16 -4.19 11.67
N ASP A 18 19.81 -3.12 11.20
CA ASP A 18 21.10 -2.70 11.75
C ASP A 18 20.99 -2.39 13.24
N ARG A 19 19.92 -1.69 13.63
CA ARG A 19 19.67 -1.38 15.03
C ARG A 19 19.43 -2.63 15.86
N ILE A 20 18.60 -3.57 15.39
CA ILE A 20 18.32 -4.83 16.10
C ILE A 20 19.63 -5.59 16.36
N ILE A 21 20.51 -5.68 15.36
CA ILE A 21 21.81 -6.36 15.51
C ILE A 21 22.70 -5.62 16.50
N LYS A 22 22.85 -4.29 16.33
CA LYS A 22 23.74 -3.45 17.13
C LYS A 22 23.31 -3.35 18.59
N ASP A 23 22.06 -2.99 18.85
CA ASP A 23 21.57 -2.68 20.20
C ASP A 23 21.44 -3.94 21.06
N ASN A 24 21.13 -5.08 20.44
CA ASN A 24 21.08 -6.38 21.13
C ASN A 24 22.43 -7.12 21.12
N ARG A 25 23.50 -6.50 20.58
CA ARG A 25 24.85 -7.09 20.50
C ARG A 25 24.87 -8.49 19.88
N ILE A 26 24.10 -8.69 18.81
CA ILE A 26 23.99 -9.98 18.11
C ILE A 26 25.29 -10.23 17.34
N ASP A 27 26.06 -11.23 17.76
CA ASP A 27 27.21 -11.70 16.98
C ASP A 27 26.74 -12.70 15.91
N ILE A 28 26.58 -12.18 14.69
CA ILE A 28 26.13 -12.96 13.53
C ILE A 28 27.09 -14.11 13.17
N LYS A 29 28.37 -14.02 13.57
CA LYS A 29 29.38 -15.05 13.28
C LYS A 29 29.15 -16.32 14.08
N LEU A 30 28.54 -16.21 15.27
CA LEU A 30 28.16 -17.37 16.09
C LEU A 30 27.14 -18.28 15.38
N TYR A 31 26.40 -17.73 14.41
CA TYR A 31 25.42 -18.45 13.61
C TYR A 31 25.93 -18.81 12.20
N GLY A 32 27.23 -18.60 11.94
CA GLY A 32 27.84 -18.89 10.64
C GLY A 32 27.56 -17.84 9.55
N PHE A 33 27.06 -16.66 9.91
CA PHE A 33 26.80 -15.57 8.97
C PHE A 33 27.91 -14.51 8.99
N ASN A 34 28.03 -13.77 7.89
CA ASN A 34 28.92 -12.63 7.77
C ASN A 34 28.18 -11.37 7.29
N GLU A 35 28.91 -10.25 7.19
CA GLU A 35 28.33 -8.96 6.78
C GLU A 35 27.68 -8.98 5.39
N ASN A 36 28.17 -9.82 4.47
CA ASN A 36 27.57 -9.96 3.14
C ASN A 36 26.21 -10.66 3.21
N ASP A 37 26.00 -11.54 4.18
CA ASP A 37 24.67 -12.16 4.40
C ASP A 37 23.68 -11.13 4.93
N ILE A 38 24.11 -10.20 5.79
CA ILE A 38 23.25 -9.08 6.23
C ILE A 38 22.92 -8.14 5.07
N LYS A 39 23.92 -7.81 4.24
CA LYS A 39 23.67 -7.04 3.00
C LYS A 39 22.68 -7.78 2.10
N PHE A 40 22.81 -9.10 1.96
CA PHE A 40 21.89 -9.90 1.17
C PHE A 40 20.46 -9.91 1.74
N VAL A 41 20.28 -10.06 3.06
CA VAL A 41 18.96 -9.98 3.72
C VAL A 41 18.29 -8.63 3.42
N LYS A 42 19.04 -7.53 3.52
CA LYS A 42 18.53 -6.20 3.15
C LYS A 42 18.14 -6.10 1.68
N GLU A 43 18.94 -6.69 0.79
CA GLU A 43 18.61 -6.76 -0.65
C GLU A 43 17.39 -7.66 -0.95
N LEU A 44 17.03 -8.61 -0.08
CA LEU A 44 15.78 -9.37 -0.20
C LEU A 44 14.56 -8.55 0.21
N ILE A 45 14.71 -7.55 1.08
CA ILE A 45 13.65 -6.63 1.52
C ILE A 45 13.47 -5.48 0.52
N HIS A 46 14.58 -4.86 0.11
CA HIS A 46 14.58 -3.76 -0.84
C HIS A 46 15.58 -4.04 -1.98
N PRO A 47 15.17 -4.82 -2.99
CA PRO A 47 16.08 -5.23 -4.06
C PRO A 47 16.58 -4.05 -4.89
N LYS A 48 17.90 -3.98 -5.08
CA LYS A 48 18.52 -2.99 -5.99
C LYS A 48 18.00 -3.18 -7.42
N LYS A 49 17.87 -2.05 -8.13
CA LYS A 49 17.36 -1.99 -9.51
C LYS A 49 18.19 -2.83 -10.48
N HIS A 50 19.52 -2.79 -10.39
CA HIS A 50 20.40 -3.55 -11.27
C HIS A 50 20.91 -4.84 -10.59
N LEU A 51 20.78 -5.96 -11.32
CA LEU A 51 21.18 -7.28 -10.83
C LEU A 51 22.68 -7.40 -10.53
N LYS A 52 23.52 -6.66 -11.28
CA LYS A 52 24.98 -6.66 -11.11
C LYS A 52 25.43 -6.05 -9.77
N ASP A 53 24.58 -5.23 -9.14
CA ASP A 53 24.91 -4.52 -7.89
C ASP A 53 24.53 -5.32 -6.64
N ARG A 54 24.02 -6.55 -6.82
CA ARG A 54 23.51 -7.44 -5.76
C ARG A 54 24.60 -8.40 -5.27
N GLN A 55 24.57 -8.73 -3.98
CA GLN A 55 25.55 -9.64 -3.34
C GLN A 55 25.54 -11.04 -3.95
N ARG A 56 24.33 -11.59 -4.17
CA ARG A 56 24.11 -12.91 -4.80
C ARG A 56 23.77 -12.76 -6.29
N SER A 57 24.70 -12.19 -7.06
CA SER A 57 24.50 -11.93 -8.49
C SER A 57 24.68 -13.18 -9.37
N GLU A 58 25.19 -14.29 -8.80
CA GLU A 58 25.44 -15.52 -9.52
C GLU A 58 24.13 -16.07 -10.12
N PRO A 59 24.10 -16.46 -11.41
CA PRO A 59 22.86 -16.89 -12.06
C PRO A 59 22.09 -18.01 -11.33
N HIS A 60 22.80 -18.92 -10.66
CA HIS A 60 22.22 -20.05 -9.94
C HIS A 60 21.64 -19.69 -8.55
N LYS A 61 21.84 -18.47 -8.05
CA LYS A 61 21.28 -17.97 -6.78
C LYS A 61 20.18 -16.92 -6.96
N ARG A 62 19.92 -16.49 -8.21
CA ARG A 62 18.96 -15.39 -8.49
C ARG A 62 17.53 -15.69 -8.05
N PHE A 63 17.12 -16.96 -8.07
CA PHE A 63 15.80 -17.40 -7.61
C PHE A 63 15.50 -17.00 -6.16
N LEU A 64 16.52 -16.77 -5.32
CA LEU A 64 16.31 -16.34 -3.93
C LEU A 64 15.62 -14.97 -3.83
N TYR A 65 15.81 -14.08 -4.81
CA TYR A 65 15.13 -12.78 -4.88
C TYR A 65 13.65 -12.88 -5.25
N ASP A 66 13.17 -14.06 -5.69
CA ASP A 66 11.75 -14.29 -5.96
C ASP A 66 10.97 -14.64 -4.69
N ILE A 67 11.63 -14.86 -3.55
CA ILE A 67 11.00 -15.40 -2.33
C ILE A 67 10.37 -14.31 -1.46
N VAL A 68 11.15 -13.30 -1.05
CA VAL A 68 10.74 -12.30 -0.03
C VAL A 68 10.03 -11.10 -0.66
N ALA A 69 10.67 -10.44 -1.62
CA ALA A 69 10.11 -9.30 -2.36
C ALA A 69 10.31 -9.49 -3.86
N ASN A 70 9.34 -10.13 -4.51
CA ASN A 70 9.46 -10.52 -5.92
C ASN A 70 9.19 -9.33 -6.84
N VAL A 71 10.24 -8.67 -7.31
CA VAL A 71 10.13 -7.51 -8.22
C VAL A 71 9.63 -7.85 -9.64
N HIS A 72 9.56 -9.13 -9.99
CA HIS A 72 9.20 -9.56 -11.34
C HIS A 72 7.68 -9.71 -11.50
N SER A 73 7.07 -10.57 -10.69
CA SER A 73 5.62 -10.84 -10.75
C SER A 73 4.87 -10.32 -9.52
N GLY A 74 5.58 -10.05 -8.42
CA GLY A 74 4.99 -9.81 -7.12
C GLY A 74 4.52 -11.08 -6.41
N PHE A 75 4.74 -12.29 -6.96
CA PHE A 75 4.44 -13.54 -6.27
C PHE A 75 5.55 -13.85 -5.25
N ASP A 76 5.30 -13.53 -3.98
CA ASP A 76 6.23 -13.69 -2.86
C ASP A 76 5.49 -14.15 -1.59
N VAL A 77 6.26 -14.59 -0.59
CA VAL A 77 5.71 -15.15 0.66
C VAL A 77 5.00 -14.12 1.52
N ASP A 78 5.36 -12.83 1.39
CA ASP A 78 4.66 -11.71 2.03
C ASP A 78 3.18 -11.70 1.62
N LYS A 79 2.90 -11.67 0.31
CA LYS A 79 1.53 -11.70 -0.23
C LYS A 79 0.78 -12.98 0.08
N ILE A 80 1.47 -14.12 0.04
CA ILE A 80 0.86 -15.41 0.40
C ILE A 80 0.35 -15.37 1.85
N ASP A 81 1.13 -14.86 2.79
CA ASP A 81 0.73 -14.76 4.19
C ASP A 81 -0.44 -13.79 4.37
N TYR A 82 -0.27 -12.54 3.95
CA TYR A 82 -1.27 -11.51 4.28
C TYR A 82 -2.58 -11.71 3.53
N PHE A 83 -2.58 -12.25 2.29
CA PHE A 83 -3.85 -12.59 1.62
C PHE A 83 -4.66 -13.61 2.41
N ARG A 84 -4.01 -14.65 2.95
CA ARG A 84 -4.69 -15.69 3.73
C ARG A 84 -5.11 -15.18 5.10
N ARG A 85 -4.22 -14.45 5.77
CA ARG A 85 -4.47 -13.84 7.08
C ARG A 85 -5.66 -12.89 6.99
N ASP A 86 -5.62 -11.95 6.05
CA ASP A 86 -6.64 -10.91 5.95
C ASP A 86 -7.96 -11.48 5.45
N ALA A 87 -7.95 -12.38 4.47
CA ALA A 87 -9.17 -13.09 4.05
C ALA A 87 -9.85 -13.80 5.24
N LYS A 88 -9.06 -14.49 6.08
CA LYS A 88 -9.57 -15.17 7.27
C LYS A 88 -10.16 -14.21 8.30
N PHE A 89 -9.47 -13.12 8.63
CA PHE A 89 -9.92 -12.18 9.68
C PHE A 89 -11.03 -11.23 9.23
N THR A 90 -11.20 -11.04 7.92
CA THR A 90 -12.19 -10.11 7.36
C THR A 90 -13.43 -10.79 6.80
N GLY A 91 -13.34 -12.08 6.46
CA GLY A 91 -14.44 -12.87 5.89
C GLY A 91 -14.93 -12.39 4.53
N ARG A 92 -14.14 -11.58 3.81
CA ARG A 92 -14.58 -10.85 2.60
C ARG A 92 -14.00 -11.37 1.28
N CYS A 93 -13.08 -12.32 1.31
CA CYS A 93 -12.48 -12.91 0.11
C CYS A 93 -12.25 -14.40 0.32
N ASN A 94 -12.46 -15.19 -0.73
CA ASN A 94 -12.09 -16.59 -0.75
C ASN A 94 -10.60 -16.69 -1.14
N SER A 95 -9.73 -16.90 -0.16
CA SER A 95 -8.30 -17.18 -0.40
C SER A 95 -8.06 -18.65 -0.74
N ASP A 96 -8.98 -19.31 -1.46
CA ASP A 96 -8.95 -20.75 -1.77
C ASP A 96 -7.97 -21.08 -2.91
N PHE A 97 -6.82 -20.41 -2.96
CA PHE A 97 -5.68 -20.86 -3.74
C PHE A 97 -4.86 -21.81 -2.86
N SER A 98 -4.52 -22.99 -3.38
CA SER A 98 -3.80 -23.99 -2.61
C SER A 98 -2.32 -23.61 -2.47
N THR A 99 -2.01 -22.86 -1.41
CA THR A 99 -0.64 -22.42 -1.10
C THR A 99 0.30 -23.62 -1.00
N ASN A 100 -0.10 -24.68 -0.30
CA ASN A 100 0.72 -25.89 -0.16
C ASN A 100 1.02 -26.49 -1.55
N ARG A 101 0.02 -26.60 -2.42
CA ARG A 101 0.23 -27.08 -3.80
C ARG A 101 1.22 -26.21 -4.57
N LEU A 102 1.15 -24.89 -4.44
CA LEU A 102 2.08 -23.98 -5.10
C LEU A 102 3.50 -24.17 -4.57
N MET A 103 3.68 -24.26 -3.25
CA MET A 103 4.98 -24.44 -2.60
C MET A 103 5.59 -25.81 -2.91
N ASP A 104 4.82 -26.89 -2.80
CA ASP A 104 5.27 -28.27 -3.01
C ASP A 104 5.62 -28.56 -4.48
N SER A 105 5.07 -27.76 -5.41
CA SER A 105 5.29 -27.94 -6.84
C SER A 105 6.28 -26.97 -7.47
N ALA A 106 6.73 -25.96 -6.72
CA ALA A 106 7.72 -25.01 -7.18
C ALA A 106 9.06 -25.70 -7.47
N GLN A 107 9.69 -25.36 -8.59
CA GLN A 107 11.01 -25.86 -8.96
C GLN A 107 11.93 -24.72 -9.36
N VAL A 108 13.20 -24.83 -9.00
CA VAL A 108 14.23 -23.90 -9.48
C VAL A 108 14.78 -24.43 -10.80
N MET A 109 14.56 -23.70 -11.88
CA MET A 109 14.97 -24.12 -13.23
C MET A 109 15.73 -23.01 -13.94
N LEU A 110 16.66 -23.40 -14.84
CA LEU A 110 17.36 -22.47 -15.72
C LEU A 110 16.41 -22.01 -16.82
N VAL A 111 16.10 -20.72 -16.86
CA VAL A 111 15.24 -20.13 -17.90
C VAL A 111 16.07 -19.59 -19.07
N LYS A 112 15.42 -19.35 -20.22
CA LYS A 112 16.05 -18.93 -21.49
C LYS A 112 17.02 -17.74 -21.39
N ASN A 113 16.88 -16.86 -20.38
CA ASN A 113 17.78 -15.72 -20.18
C ASN A 113 19.05 -16.06 -19.36
N GLY A 114 19.31 -17.35 -19.12
CA GLY A 114 20.50 -17.86 -18.43
C GLY A 114 20.44 -17.77 -16.90
N GLN A 115 19.27 -17.49 -16.31
CA GLN A 115 19.12 -17.34 -14.86
C GLN A 115 18.32 -18.50 -14.27
N HIS A 116 18.61 -18.87 -13.03
CA HIS A 116 17.73 -19.77 -12.28
C HIS A 116 16.58 -18.97 -11.67
N ARG A 117 15.35 -19.41 -11.91
CA ARG A 117 14.12 -18.78 -11.41
C ARG A 117 13.20 -19.83 -10.80
N ILE A 118 12.33 -19.40 -9.89
CA ILE A 118 11.26 -20.27 -9.40
C ILE A 118 10.21 -20.41 -10.50
N CYS A 119 9.98 -21.65 -10.92
CA CYS A 119 9.04 -22.04 -11.97
C CYS A 119 7.96 -22.94 -11.38
N TYR A 120 6.78 -22.96 -12.00
CA TYR A 120 5.63 -23.74 -11.51
C TYR A 120 5.08 -24.66 -12.60
N PRO A 121 4.44 -25.79 -12.27
CA PRO A 121 3.79 -26.61 -13.28
C PRO A 121 2.65 -25.84 -13.98
N MET A 122 2.41 -26.10 -15.27
CA MET A 122 1.31 -25.45 -16.01
C MET A 122 -0.07 -25.61 -15.33
N LYS A 123 -0.30 -26.74 -14.65
CA LYS A 123 -1.54 -26.98 -13.88
C LYS A 123 -1.78 -26.01 -12.71
N CYS A 124 -0.80 -25.21 -12.34
CA CYS A 124 -0.87 -24.21 -11.26
C CYS A 124 -1.20 -22.80 -11.79
N ILE A 125 -1.34 -22.60 -13.10
CA ILE A 125 -1.66 -21.29 -13.70
C ILE A 125 -2.98 -20.73 -13.13
N ASP A 126 -4.00 -21.57 -12.97
CA ASP A 126 -5.28 -21.15 -12.40
C ASP A 126 -5.17 -20.73 -10.94
N ASP A 127 -4.36 -21.44 -10.14
CA ASP A 127 -4.10 -21.07 -8.75
C ASP A 127 -3.41 -19.70 -8.67
N MET A 128 -2.42 -19.46 -9.55
CA MET A 128 -1.71 -18.17 -9.63
C MET A 128 -2.63 -17.03 -10.10
N ARG A 129 -3.50 -17.30 -11.08
CA ARG A 129 -4.52 -16.34 -11.53
C ARG A 129 -5.44 -15.92 -10.37
N ARG A 130 -5.94 -16.90 -9.61
CA ARG A 130 -6.77 -16.65 -8.42
C ARG A 130 -6.01 -15.86 -7.36
N PHE A 131 -4.76 -16.21 -7.07
CA PHE A 131 -3.89 -15.47 -6.15
C PHE A 131 -3.80 -13.98 -6.50
N PHE A 132 -3.52 -13.65 -7.76
CA PHE A 132 -3.42 -12.24 -8.19
C PHE A 132 -4.77 -11.52 -8.18
N GLN A 133 -5.86 -12.25 -8.45
CA GLN A 133 -7.21 -11.70 -8.35
C GLN A 133 -7.62 -11.39 -6.91
N THR A 134 -7.27 -12.26 -5.94
CA THR A 134 -7.47 -12.04 -4.51
C THR A 134 -6.88 -10.70 -4.06
N ARG A 135 -5.70 -10.33 -4.57
CA ARG A 135 -5.09 -9.01 -4.29
C ARG A 135 -6.03 -7.85 -4.64
N LYS A 136 -6.60 -7.89 -5.85
CA LYS A 136 -7.49 -6.84 -6.35
C LYS A 136 -8.75 -6.75 -5.46
N GLU A 137 -9.33 -7.90 -5.15
CA GLU A 137 -10.54 -8.00 -4.31
C GLU A 137 -10.32 -7.46 -2.89
N LEU A 138 -9.22 -7.80 -2.23
CA LEU A 138 -8.88 -7.29 -0.89
C LEU A 138 -8.70 -5.77 -0.89
N HIS A 139 -8.05 -5.22 -1.93
CA HIS A 139 -7.93 -3.77 -2.09
C HIS A 139 -9.28 -3.09 -2.25
N GLN A 140 -10.16 -3.62 -3.11
CA GLN A 140 -11.48 -3.01 -3.36
C GLN A 140 -12.40 -3.08 -2.14
N SER A 141 -12.41 -4.24 -1.46
CA SER A 141 -13.41 -4.54 -0.44
C SER A 141 -12.98 -4.15 0.99
N ILE A 142 -11.68 -4.00 1.24
CA ILE A 142 -11.12 -3.86 2.60
C ILE A 142 -10.19 -2.66 2.69
N TYR A 143 -9.01 -2.74 2.07
CA TYR A 143 -7.94 -1.76 2.30
C TYR A 143 -8.33 -0.37 1.80
N GLN A 144 -8.95 -0.30 0.64
CA GLN A 144 -9.50 0.92 0.07
C GLN A 144 -11.01 0.92 0.23
N HIS A 145 -11.56 0.45 1.35
CA HIS A 145 -12.99 0.65 1.62
C HIS A 145 -13.25 2.13 1.93
N LYS A 146 -14.37 2.69 1.45
CA LYS A 146 -14.66 4.13 1.55
C LYS A 146 -14.60 4.67 2.98
N VAL A 147 -15.05 3.88 3.95
CA VAL A 147 -15.04 4.25 5.39
C VAL A 147 -13.63 4.14 5.98
N THR A 148 -12.85 3.13 5.58
CA THR A 148 -11.45 2.99 6.00
C THR A 148 -10.65 4.21 5.58
N MET A 149 -10.79 4.61 4.32
CA MET A 149 -10.13 5.81 3.81
C MET A 149 -10.59 7.10 4.51
N ALA A 150 -11.88 7.22 4.88
CA ALA A 150 -12.34 8.37 5.67
C ALA A 150 -11.65 8.43 7.03
N LEU A 151 -11.51 7.28 7.72
CA LEU A 151 -10.78 7.17 8.99
C LEU A 151 -9.29 7.50 8.82
N GLU A 152 -8.64 7.00 7.76
CA GLU A 152 -7.24 7.33 7.46
C GLU A 152 -7.03 8.84 7.24
N ILE A 153 -7.93 9.49 6.48
CA ILE A 153 -7.86 10.94 6.25
C ILE A 153 -7.99 11.69 7.59
N MET A 154 -8.96 11.31 8.43
CA MET A 154 -9.14 11.91 9.76
C MET A 154 -7.90 11.69 10.63
N PHE A 155 -7.36 10.47 10.65
CA PHE A 155 -6.22 10.14 11.48
C PHE A 155 -4.96 10.91 11.06
N VAL A 156 -4.70 11.02 9.76
CA VAL A 156 -3.62 11.87 9.22
C VAL A 156 -3.81 13.33 9.62
N ASP A 157 -5.03 13.87 9.58
CA ASP A 157 -5.31 15.24 10.01
C ASP A 157 -5.08 15.44 11.52
N ALA A 158 -5.39 14.43 12.35
CA ALA A 158 -5.06 14.43 13.77
C ALA A 158 -3.54 14.40 14.00
N LEU A 159 -2.81 13.51 13.30
CA LEU A 159 -1.35 13.40 13.39
C LEU A 159 -0.67 14.71 12.96
N LYS A 160 -1.14 15.36 11.89
CA LYS A 160 -0.60 16.65 11.42
C LYS A 160 -0.73 17.76 12.48
N ARG A 161 -1.88 17.80 13.17
CA ARG A 161 -2.11 18.75 14.26
C ARG A 161 -1.25 18.45 15.49
N ALA A 162 -1.06 17.18 15.82
CA ALA A 162 -0.25 16.76 16.96
C ALA A 162 1.27 16.86 16.72
N ASN A 163 1.73 16.69 15.46
CA ASN A 163 3.14 16.64 15.08
C ASN A 163 4.03 17.74 15.70
N PRO A 164 3.70 19.04 15.64
CA PRO A 164 4.57 20.08 16.21
C PRO A 164 4.69 20.04 17.74
N HIS A 165 3.79 19.35 18.44
CA HIS A 165 3.66 19.40 19.91
C HIS A 165 4.09 18.11 20.62
N LEU A 166 4.22 16.99 19.89
CA LEU A 166 4.68 15.72 20.45
C LEU A 166 6.17 15.48 20.16
N ARG A 167 6.86 14.82 21.10
CA ARG A 167 8.29 14.49 21.00
C ARG A 167 8.52 13.02 21.35
N PHE A 168 9.34 12.35 20.55
CA PHE A 168 9.74 10.95 20.67
C PHE A 168 11.27 10.86 20.64
N GLY A 169 11.83 9.87 21.35
CA GLY A 169 13.29 9.67 21.41
C GLY A 169 14.06 10.93 21.84
N GLY A 170 13.49 11.70 22.77
CA GLY A 170 14.05 12.96 23.25
C GLY A 170 13.55 14.20 22.50
N SER A 171 13.76 14.29 21.18
CA SER A 171 13.52 15.55 20.44
C SER A 171 12.81 15.44 19.09
N LYS A 172 12.52 14.24 18.60
CA LYS A 172 11.94 14.04 17.26
C LYS A 172 10.43 14.27 17.30
N SER A 173 9.90 15.04 16.35
CA SER A 173 8.46 15.09 16.07
C SER A 173 7.98 13.79 15.41
N ILE A 174 6.66 13.58 15.35
CA ILE A 174 6.03 12.42 14.68
C ILE A 174 6.63 12.18 13.29
N ALA A 175 6.64 13.20 12.44
CA ALA A 175 7.15 13.09 11.07
C ALA A 175 8.66 12.82 11.01
N SER A 176 9.45 13.39 11.93
CA SER A 176 10.91 13.26 11.92
C SER A 176 11.43 11.96 12.55
N CYS A 177 10.57 11.18 13.21
CA CYS A 177 10.94 9.88 13.80
C CYS A 177 11.50 8.92 12.74
N VAL A 178 11.04 9.03 11.49
CA VAL A 178 11.48 8.16 10.40
C VAL A 178 12.98 8.25 10.09
N HIS A 179 13.66 9.30 10.57
CA HIS A 179 15.10 9.50 10.39
C HIS A 179 15.94 9.05 11.59
N ASP A 180 15.31 8.48 12.62
CA ASP A 180 15.98 8.05 13.85
C ASP A 180 15.33 6.75 14.36
N MET A 181 15.99 5.61 14.16
CA MET A 181 15.42 4.30 14.51
C MET A 181 15.19 4.12 16.03
N SER A 182 15.91 4.89 16.88
CA SER A 182 15.65 4.88 18.31
C SER A 182 14.33 5.58 18.64
N ALA A 183 14.06 6.73 18.02
CA ALA A 183 12.77 7.42 18.15
C ALA A 183 11.63 6.65 17.46
N TYR A 184 11.89 6.11 16.26
CA TYR A 184 10.92 5.36 15.44
C TYR A 184 10.36 4.14 16.17
N THR A 185 11.15 3.48 17.02
CA THR A 185 10.73 2.33 17.83
C THR A 185 9.57 2.66 18.77
N TRP A 186 9.47 3.91 19.22
CA TRP A 186 8.39 4.38 20.09
C TRP A 186 7.18 4.91 19.33
N LEU A 187 7.26 5.04 18.00
CA LEU A 187 6.17 5.50 17.17
C LEU A 187 5.34 4.29 16.72
N ASN A 188 4.26 4.03 17.45
CA ASN A 188 3.30 2.97 17.17
C ASN A 188 1.87 3.48 17.43
N ASP A 189 0.88 2.58 17.36
CA ASP A 189 -0.55 2.93 17.47
C ASP A 189 -0.93 3.53 18.84
N ALA A 190 -0.10 3.40 19.87
CA ALA A 190 -0.27 4.12 21.14
C ALA A 190 -0.24 5.65 20.97
N ILE A 191 0.19 6.15 19.80
CA ILE A 191 0.10 7.57 19.44
C ILE A 191 -1.32 8.13 19.62
N GLU A 192 -2.36 7.32 19.41
CA GLU A 192 -3.74 7.73 19.67
C GLU A 192 -3.94 8.13 21.13
N ASP A 193 -3.53 7.26 22.04
CA ASP A 193 -3.67 7.47 23.49
C ASP A 193 -2.74 8.59 23.96
N ILE A 194 -1.54 8.71 23.38
CA ILE A 194 -0.61 9.82 23.66
C ILE A 194 -1.25 11.16 23.29
N ILE A 195 -1.89 11.28 22.13
CA ILE A 195 -2.57 12.51 21.70
C ILE A 195 -3.69 12.85 22.68
N VAL A 196 -4.52 11.88 23.05
CA VAL A 196 -5.62 12.07 24.00
C VAL A 196 -5.07 12.54 25.34
N TYR A 197 -4.13 11.81 25.93
CA TYR A 197 -3.51 12.15 27.22
C TYR A 197 -2.90 13.55 27.19
N LYS A 198 -2.07 13.85 26.18
CA LYS A 198 -1.41 15.15 26.07
C LYS A 198 -2.39 16.29 25.88
N SER A 199 -3.51 16.09 25.19
CA SER A 199 -4.53 17.15 25.04
C SER A 199 -5.15 17.64 26.35
N HIS A 200 -5.03 16.86 27.44
CA HIS A 200 -5.53 17.17 28.78
C HIS A 200 -4.44 17.60 29.77
N GLU A 201 -3.18 17.72 29.32
CA GLU A 201 -2.06 18.09 30.19
C GLU A 201 -2.23 19.52 30.75
N GLN A 202 -2.07 19.64 32.07
CA GLN A 202 -2.14 20.94 32.75
C GLN A 202 -0.96 21.83 32.32
N GLY A 203 -1.21 23.11 32.07
CA GLY A 203 -0.19 24.05 31.61
C GLY A 203 -0.07 24.19 30.08
N LEU A 204 -0.81 23.40 29.29
CA LEU A 204 -0.92 23.65 27.85
C LEU A 204 -1.63 24.99 27.58
N ILE A 205 -0.97 25.85 26.81
CA ILE A 205 -1.46 27.18 26.45
C ILE A 205 -1.33 27.45 24.95
N GLY A 206 -2.03 28.49 24.49
CA GLY A 206 -1.87 29.02 23.14
C GLY A 206 -2.16 28.00 22.03
N LYS A 207 -1.26 27.96 21.03
CA LYS A 207 -1.41 27.12 19.83
C LYS A 207 -1.33 25.61 20.15
N ALA A 208 -0.43 25.22 21.05
CA ALA A 208 -0.27 23.81 21.43
C ALA A 208 -1.55 23.22 22.00
N ARG A 209 -2.23 23.96 22.90
CA ARG A 209 -3.53 23.55 23.42
C ARG A 209 -4.57 23.38 22.32
N ARG A 210 -4.71 24.35 21.42
CA ARG A 210 -5.71 24.31 20.34
C ARG A 210 -5.47 23.13 19.39
N ASP A 211 -4.24 22.95 18.94
CA ASP A 211 -3.90 21.91 17.97
C ASP A 211 -4.07 20.49 18.57
N LEU A 212 -3.64 20.28 19.82
CA LEU A 212 -3.82 18.99 20.50
C LEU A 212 -5.28 18.71 20.86
N GLN A 213 -6.05 19.72 21.28
CA GLN A 213 -7.49 19.59 21.49
C GLN A 213 -8.22 19.27 20.18
N ASP A 214 -7.83 19.89 19.08
CA ASP A 214 -8.38 19.59 17.76
C ASP A 214 -8.03 18.17 17.30
N ALA A 215 -6.78 17.72 17.49
CA ALA A 215 -6.37 16.35 17.20
C ALA A 215 -7.17 15.33 18.04
N CYS A 216 -7.30 15.58 19.35
CA CYS A 216 -8.11 14.75 20.23
C CYS A 216 -9.58 14.70 19.80
N ARG A 217 -10.17 15.84 19.42
CA ARG A 217 -11.55 15.89 18.91
C ARG A 217 -11.72 15.04 17.65
N ILE A 218 -10.75 15.06 16.72
CA ILE A 218 -10.80 14.22 15.52
C ILE A 218 -10.78 12.72 15.90
N ILE A 219 -9.91 12.31 16.83
CA ILE A 219 -9.87 10.92 17.34
C ILE A 219 -11.19 10.54 18.02
N SER A 220 -11.77 11.42 18.85
CA SER A 220 -13.08 11.19 19.46
C SER A 220 -14.20 11.07 18.43
N ASN A 221 -14.14 11.85 17.34
CA ASN A 221 -15.09 11.76 16.24
C ASN A 221 -14.95 10.42 15.49
N MET A 222 -13.73 9.93 15.26
CA MET A 222 -13.51 8.58 14.70
C MET A 222 -14.14 7.49 15.57
N LYS A 223 -13.87 7.51 16.89
CA LYS A 223 -14.40 6.55 17.87
C LYS A 223 -15.93 6.61 17.98
N SER A 224 -16.52 7.81 17.86
CA SER A 224 -17.98 8.03 17.88
C SER A 224 -18.65 7.97 16.50
N ARG A 225 -17.94 7.52 15.46
CA ARG A 225 -18.46 7.38 14.08
C ARG A 225 -18.97 8.69 13.43
N ARG A 226 -18.52 9.85 13.92
CA ARG A 226 -18.72 11.15 13.27
C ARG A 226 -17.63 11.38 12.23
N LEU A 227 -17.74 10.66 11.12
CA LEU A 227 -16.69 10.56 10.11
C LEU A 227 -16.79 11.66 9.05
N TYR A 228 -15.70 11.92 8.34
CA TYR A 228 -15.75 12.72 7.11
C TYR A 228 -16.67 12.07 6.07
N SER A 229 -17.53 12.89 5.47
CA SER A 229 -18.60 12.46 4.58
C SER A 229 -18.06 11.99 3.25
N PHE A 230 -18.30 10.73 2.88
CA PHE A 230 -18.06 10.24 1.53
C PHE A 230 -19.09 10.81 0.54
N LEU A 231 -18.61 11.53 -0.47
CA LEU A 231 -19.45 12.20 -1.47
C LEU A 231 -19.81 11.27 -2.62
N GLY A 232 -18.86 10.45 -3.06
CA GLY A 232 -19.03 9.44 -4.09
C GLY A 232 -17.71 9.00 -4.72
N SER A 233 -17.82 8.11 -5.70
CA SER A 233 -16.72 7.55 -6.49
C SER A 233 -17.05 7.64 -7.98
N VAL A 234 -16.10 8.04 -8.81
CA VAL A 234 -16.19 7.97 -10.27
C VAL A 234 -15.06 7.10 -10.81
N THR A 235 -15.41 6.03 -11.51
CA THR A 235 -14.43 5.12 -12.11
C THR A 235 -13.81 5.75 -13.33
N LEU A 236 -12.51 5.54 -13.46
CA LEU A 236 -11.70 6.07 -14.55
C LEU A 236 -11.53 5.04 -15.66
N GLU A 237 -11.48 5.54 -16.88
CA GLU A 237 -11.16 4.83 -18.10
C GLU A 237 -9.74 5.19 -18.60
N ASN A 238 -9.25 4.47 -19.61
CA ASN A 238 -7.84 4.54 -19.99
C ASN A 238 -7.42 5.90 -20.55
N ASP A 239 -8.36 6.68 -21.07
CA ASP A 239 -8.12 7.98 -21.72
C ASP A 239 -8.34 9.17 -20.78
N ASP A 240 -8.73 8.92 -19.52
CA ASP A 240 -8.93 9.99 -18.55
C ASP A 240 -7.58 10.59 -18.11
N ASP A 241 -7.47 11.91 -18.18
CA ASP A 241 -6.36 12.66 -17.57
C ASP A 241 -6.52 12.66 -16.04
N VAL A 242 -5.55 12.05 -15.38
CA VAL A 242 -5.49 11.94 -13.91
C VAL A 242 -4.41 12.84 -13.31
N ASP A 243 -3.67 13.57 -14.13
CA ASP A 243 -2.59 14.43 -13.67
C ASP A 243 -3.19 15.64 -12.93
N ASP A 244 -2.69 15.89 -11.71
CA ASP A 244 -3.16 16.93 -10.80
C ASP A 244 -4.67 16.94 -10.58
N VAL A 245 -5.31 15.77 -10.67
CA VAL A 245 -6.77 15.67 -10.63
C VAL A 245 -7.36 16.14 -9.31
N ASP A 246 -6.59 16.07 -8.22
CA ASP A 246 -7.02 16.60 -6.93
C ASP A 246 -7.09 18.14 -6.92
N VAL A 247 -6.12 18.81 -7.55
CA VAL A 247 -6.08 20.27 -7.71
C VAL A 247 -7.19 20.70 -8.66
N LYS A 248 -7.21 20.14 -9.87
CA LYS A 248 -8.20 20.47 -10.92
C LYS A 248 -9.63 20.25 -10.42
N ALA A 249 -9.91 19.13 -9.76
CA ALA A 249 -11.24 18.85 -9.22
C ALA A 249 -11.65 19.86 -8.15
N LYS A 250 -10.75 20.18 -7.21
CA LYS A 250 -11.05 21.17 -6.18
C LYS A 250 -11.32 22.55 -6.77
N GLU A 251 -10.53 23.00 -7.73
CA GLU A 251 -10.71 24.31 -8.36
C GLU A 251 -12.11 24.45 -8.98
N VAL A 252 -12.53 23.47 -9.79
CA VAL A 252 -13.87 23.46 -10.39
C VAL A 252 -14.95 23.37 -9.32
N MET A 253 -14.79 22.50 -8.32
CA MET A 253 -15.76 22.35 -7.24
C MET A 253 -15.98 23.64 -6.45
N LEU A 254 -14.90 24.38 -6.14
CA LEU A 254 -14.95 25.65 -5.43
C LEU A 254 -15.58 26.78 -6.27
N GLN A 255 -15.38 26.76 -7.59
CA GLN A 255 -16.03 27.71 -8.50
C GLN A 255 -17.55 27.49 -8.56
N LYS A 256 -18.01 26.23 -8.51
CA LYS A 256 -19.44 25.90 -8.57
C LYS A 256 -20.18 26.19 -7.25
N GLU A 257 -19.49 26.06 -6.11
CA GLU A 257 -20.09 26.25 -4.77
C GLU A 257 -19.20 27.17 -3.91
N PRO A 258 -19.44 28.49 -3.93
CA PRO A 258 -18.56 29.49 -3.29
C PRO A 258 -18.43 29.39 -1.75
N GLU A 259 -19.33 28.66 -1.09
CA GLU A 259 -19.26 28.42 0.36
C GLU A 259 -18.23 27.35 0.76
N LEU A 260 -17.79 26.53 -0.20
CA LEU A 260 -16.75 25.54 0.00
C LEU A 260 -15.37 26.20 0.07
N ARG A 261 -14.51 25.63 0.90
CA ARG A 261 -13.09 25.97 0.97
C ARG A 261 -12.27 24.77 0.54
N SER A 262 -11.06 25.01 0.03
CA SER A 262 -10.15 23.93 -0.40
C SER A 262 -9.91 22.88 0.70
N ASN A 263 -9.85 23.32 1.96
CA ASN A 263 -9.70 22.43 3.12
C ASN A 263 -10.95 21.61 3.46
N ASP A 264 -12.13 21.94 2.92
CA ASP A 264 -13.34 21.17 3.16
C ASP A 264 -13.32 19.88 2.32
N ILE A 265 -12.63 19.88 1.17
CA ILE A 265 -12.65 18.80 0.19
C ILE A 265 -11.37 17.96 0.23
N VAL A 266 -11.53 16.65 0.15
CA VAL A 266 -10.42 15.70 -0.07
C VAL A 266 -10.73 14.85 -1.29
N VAL A 267 -9.84 14.90 -2.27
CA VAL A 267 -9.90 14.08 -3.49
C VAL A 267 -8.84 12.99 -3.36
N LYS A 268 -9.21 11.75 -3.66
CA LYS A 268 -8.33 10.58 -3.59
C LYS A 268 -8.42 9.79 -4.88
N LEU A 269 -7.28 9.64 -5.55
CA LEU A 269 -7.11 8.69 -6.63
C LEU A 269 -6.79 7.31 -6.04
N VAL A 270 -7.59 6.31 -6.39
CA VAL A 270 -7.44 4.94 -5.89
C VAL A 270 -7.21 3.98 -7.04
N TYR A 271 -6.42 2.94 -6.79
CA TYR A 271 -6.09 1.90 -7.76
C TYR A 271 -6.28 0.52 -7.14
N ALA A 272 -6.99 -0.35 -7.85
CA ALA A 272 -7.06 -1.77 -7.54
C ALA A 272 -6.51 -2.57 -8.71
N HIS A 273 -5.44 -3.33 -8.47
CA HIS A 273 -4.77 -4.11 -9.52
C HIS A 273 -4.36 -5.50 -9.06
N CYS A 274 -4.18 -6.40 -10.03
CA CYS A 274 -3.79 -7.79 -9.81
C CYS A 274 -2.30 -7.97 -9.41
N GLY A 275 -1.52 -6.90 -9.27
CA GLY A 275 -0.16 -6.92 -8.69
C GLY A 275 0.89 -6.22 -9.54
N SER A 276 0.64 -6.10 -10.85
CA SER A 276 1.55 -5.47 -11.82
C SER A 276 0.93 -4.26 -12.53
N ARG A 277 0.16 -3.44 -11.80
CA ARG A 277 -0.59 -2.30 -12.36
C ARG A 277 -1.43 -2.74 -13.57
N LYS A 278 -1.33 -2.04 -14.70
CA LYS A 278 -2.05 -2.36 -15.95
C LYS A 278 -1.62 -3.69 -16.61
N LYS A 279 -0.49 -4.28 -16.22
CA LYS A 279 0.06 -5.51 -16.84
C LYS A 279 -0.46 -6.76 -16.14
N ASN A 280 -0.52 -7.86 -16.88
CA ASN A 280 -0.77 -9.18 -16.33
C ASN A 280 0.47 -9.67 -15.54
N PRO A 281 0.37 -9.90 -14.22
CA PRO A 281 1.51 -10.36 -13.41
C PRO A 281 2.01 -11.76 -13.81
N LEU A 282 1.13 -12.61 -14.39
CA LEU A 282 1.53 -13.93 -14.88
C LEU A 282 2.54 -13.83 -16.03
N ASP A 283 2.53 -12.75 -16.82
CA ASP A 283 3.47 -12.56 -17.93
C ASP A 283 4.92 -12.57 -17.45
N ALA A 284 5.19 -12.25 -16.19
CA ALA A 284 6.54 -12.28 -15.61
C ALA A 284 6.95 -13.65 -15.02
N MET A 285 6.06 -14.64 -15.04
CA MET A 285 6.26 -15.96 -14.44
C MET A 285 6.64 -17.03 -15.48
N TYR A 286 7.30 -18.08 -15.00
CA TYR A 286 7.74 -19.22 -15.78
C TYR A 286 7.01 -20.50 -15.35
N PHE A 287 6.63 -21.30 -16.34
CA PHE A 287 5.88 -22.53 -16.17
C PHE A 287 6.52 -23.70 -16.90
N PHE A 288 6.28 -24.93 -16.44
CA PHE A 288 6.80 -26.14 -17.08
C PHE A 288 5.76 -27.25 -17.15
N GLU A 289 5.89 -28.13 -18.14
CA GLU A 289 5.13 -29.39 -18.21
C GLU A 289 5.78 -30.47 -17.36
N LYS A 290 4.99 -31.41 -16.84
CA LYS A 290 5.52 -32.50 -16.02
C LYS A 290 6.55 -33.32 -16.81
N GLY A 291 7.79 -33.37 -16.31
CA GLY A 291 8.89 -34.08 -16.95
C GLY A 291 9.69 -33.24 -17.95
N SER A 292 9.27 -32.01 -18.24
CA SER A 292 10.08 -31.07 -19.02
C SER A 292 11.19 -30.47 -18.18
N SER A 293 12.37 -30.29 -18.78
CA SER A 293 13.48 -29.52 -18.21
C SER A 293 13.52 -28.07 -18.72
N ASP A 294 12.63 -27.73 -19.66
CA ASP A 294 12.57 -26.43 -20.32
C ASP A 294 11.35 -25.64 -19.85
N PRO A 295 11.52 -24.69 -18.91
CA PRO A 295 10.44 -23.79 -18.51
C PRO A 295 10.18 -22.73 -19.59
N VAL A 296 8.90 -22.43 -19.82
CA VAL A 296 8.42 -21.41 -20.75
C VAL A 296 7.81 -20.23 -20.00
N LYS A 297 7.89 -19.03 -20.58
CA LYS A 297 7.25 -17.85 -20.00
C LYS A 297 5.74 -17.91 -20.26
N PHE A 298 4.92 -17.39 -19.35
CA PHE A 298 3.46 -17.40 -19.54
C PHE A 298 3.00 -16.80 -20.87
N THR A 299 3.68 -15.75 -21.34
CA THR A 299 3.39 -15.09 -22.63
C THR A 299 3.49 -16.03 -23.84
N GLU A 300 4.20 -17.14 -23.72
CA GLU A 300 4.33 -18.16 -24.78
C GLU A 300 3.13 -19.11 -24.82
N VAL A 301 2.34 -19.18 -23.75
CA VAL A 301 1.21 -20.11 -23.59
C VAL A 301 -0.11 -19.41 -23.25
N SER A 302 -0.11 -18.08 -23.16
CA SER A 302 -1.24 -17.29 -22.68
C SER A 302 -2.49 -17.44 -23.55
N SER A 303 -2.35 -17.76 -24.83
CA SER A 303 -3.46 -18.01 -25.77
C SER A 303 -4.33 -19.20 -25.38
N HIS A 304 -3.81 -20.13 -24.56
CA HIS A 304 -4.56 -21.29 -24.07
C HIS A 304 -5.46 -20.95 -22.87
N TYR A 305 -5.37 -19.75 -22.31
CA TYR A 305 -6.04 -19.36 -21.07
C TYR A 305 -6.94 -18.15 -21.26
N GLN A 306 -8.12 -18.19 -20.65
CA GLN A 306 -9.02 -17.04 -20.61
C GLN A 306 -8.55 -16.05 -19.53
N MET A 307 -8.16 -14.86 -19.98
CA MET A 307 -7.60 -13.80 -19.15
C MET A 307 -8.54 -12.59 -19.06
N PRO A 308 -8.57 -11.88 -17.92
CA PRO A 308 -9.28 -10.60 -17.82
C PRO A 308 -8.75 -9.58 -18.83
N HIS A 309 -9.63 -8.75 -19.39
CA HIS A 309 -9.25 -7.67 -20.29
C HIS A 309 -8.56 -6.49 -19.56
N LYS A 310 -8.82 -6.32 -18.26
CA LYS A 310 -8.25 -5.26 -17.43
C LYS A 310 -7.67 -5.83 -16.12
N PHE A 311 -6.40 -5.54 -15.87
CA PHE A 311 -5.69 -5.95 -14.64
C PHE A 311 -5.61 -4.85 -13.58
N GLN A 312 -6.05 -3.64 -13.93
CA GLN A 312 -6.14 -2.50 -13.04
C GLN A 312 -7.43 -1.73 -13.28
N GLU A 313 -8.06 -1.31 -12.19
CA GLU A 313 -9.11 -0.31 -12.16
C GLU A 313 -8.63 0.89 -11.35
N ALA A 314 -9.12 2.07 -11.73
CA ALA A 314 -8.84 3.30 -11.02
C ALA A 314 -10.15 4.07 -10.79
N ALA A 315 -10.22 4.84 -9.72
CA ALA A 315 -11.34 5.74 -9.49
C ALA A 315 -10.91 6.96 -8.68
N ILE A 316 -11.73 7.99 -8.75
CA ILE A 316 -11.61 9.19 -7.93
C ILE A 316 -12.69 9.15 -6.87
N ARG A 317 -12.29 9.29 -5.62
CA ARG A 317 -13.17 9.36 -4.46
C ARG A 317 -13.05 10.69 -3.79
N VAL A 318 -14.19 11.27 -3.43
CA VAL A 318 -14.24 12.59 -2.81
C VAL A 318 -14.90 12.53 -1.44
N TYR A 319 -14.32 13.24 -0.49
CA TYR A 319 -14.77 13.35 0.88
C TYR A 319 -14.93 14.82 1.28
N CYS A 320 -15.89 15.11 2.16
CA CYS A 320 -16.05 16.41 2.79
C CYS A 320 -15.73 16.32 4.29
N ARG A 321 -14.88 17.23 4.78
CA ARG A 321 -14.50 17.31 6.19
C ARG A 321 -15.59 17.93 7.06
N ASP A 322 -16.35 18.86 6.49
CA ASP A 322 -17.42 19.60 7.16
C ASP A 322 -18.78 18.98 6.82
N GLU A 323 -19.45 18.42 7.83
CA GLU A 323 -20.75 17.78 7.67
C GLU A 323 -21.81 18.78 7.16
N ALA A 324 -21.77 20.04 7.62
CA ALA A 324 -22.72 21.07 7.23
C ALA A 324 -22.64 21.44 5.75
N LYS A 325 -21.48 21.21 5.12
CA LYS A 325 -21.22 21.51 3.70
C LYS A 325 -21.34 20.31 2.78
N THR A 326 -21.78 19.16 3.32
CA THR A 326 -21.81 17.90 2.57
C THR A 326 -22.64 18.01 1.29
N GLU A 327 -23.83 18.61 1.35
CA GLU A 327 -24.73 18.67 0.19
C GLU A 327 -24.24 19.61 -0.89
N ALA A 328 -23.69 20.78 -0.54
CA ALA A 328 -23.02 21.64 -1.52
C ALA A 328 -21.82 20.93 -2.14
N ALA A 329 -20.98 20.29 -1.34
CA ALA A 329 -19.85 19.51 -1.84
C ALA A 329 -20.28 18.38 -2.79
N ARG A 330 -21.43 17.73 -2.54
CA ARG A 330 -22.00 16.72 -3.45
C ARG A 330 -22.43 17.33 -4.79
N ARG A 331 -23.10 18.48 -4.78
CA ARG A 331 -23.51 19.16 -6.02
C ARG A 331 -22.30 19.59 -6.85
N ALA A 332 -21.30 20.19 -6.20
CA ALA A 332 -20.03 20.53 -6.83
C ALA A 332 -19.34 19.31 -7.46
N PHE A 333 -19.26 18.20 -6.72
CA PHE A 333 -18.61 16.97 -7.20
C PHE A 333 -19.36 16.35 -8.38
N PHE A 334 -20.71 16.34 -8.33
CA PHE A 334 -21.53 15.86 -9.43
C PHE A 334 -21.34 16.69 -10.70
N ALA A 335 -21.34 18.02 -10.57
CA ALA A 335 -21.11 18.94 -11.68
C ALA A 335 -19.71 18.74 -12.30
N TRP A 336 -18.67 18.70 -11.48
CA TRP A 336 -17.30 18.46 -11.94
C TRP A 336 -17.16 17.12 -12.68
N SER A 337 -17.75 16.05 -12.13
CA SER A 337 -17.63 14.70 -12.71
C SER A 337 -18.33 14.60 -14.08
N LEU A 338 -19.49 15.22 -14.24
CA LEU A 338 -20.17 15.26 -15.54
C LEU A 338 -19.43 16.12 -16.56
N GLU A 339 -18.96 17.30 -16.15
CA GLU A 339 -18.26 18.24 -17.04
C GLU A 339 -16.89 17.70 -17.49
N THR A 340 -16.16 17.04 -16.59
CA THR A 340 -14.78 16.60 -16.85
C THR A 340 -14.70 15.17 -17.37
N LEU A 341 -15.53 14.27 -16.84
CA LEU A 341 -15.44 12.83 -17.11
C LEU A 341 -16.68 12.27 -17.83
N GLY A 342 -17.71 13.09 -18.09
CA GLY A 342 -18.95 12.65 -18.76
C GLY A 342 -19.75 11.61 -17.97
N ARG A 343 -19.45 11.40 -16.68
CA ARG A 343 -20.01 10.30 -15.87
C ARG A 343 -20.48 10.80 -14.50
N SER A 344 -21.57 10.21 -14.02
CA SER A 344 -22.10 10.53 -12.69
C SER A 344 -21.38 9.74 -11.59
N PRO A 345 -21.13 10.35 -10.41
CA PRO A 345 -20.56 9.62 -9.29
C PRO A 345 -21.51 8.58 -8.68
N ARG A 346 -20.94 7.44 -8.29
CA ARG A 346 -21.62 6.37 -7.54
C ARG A 346 -21.45 6.55 -6.03
N ARG A 347 -22.46 6.17 -5.24
CA ARG A 347 -22.50 6.34 -3.77
C ARG A 347 -22.18 5.08 -2.96
N ASP A 348 -22.26 3.93 -3.61
CA ASP A 348 -21.92 2.63 -3.00
C ASP A 348 -20.42 2.55 -2.65
N GLY A 349 -19.58 3.30 -3.36
CA GLY A 349 -18.13 3.30 -3.20
C GLY A 349 -17.46 2.06 -3.77
N SER A 350 -18.18 1.30 -4.59
CA SER A 350 -17.59 0.22 -5.39
C SER A 350 -16.61 0.83 -6.40
N LEU A 351 -15.54 0.08 -6.67
CA LEU A 351 -14.65 0.33 -7.80
C LEU A 351 -15.27 -0.27 -9.06
#